data_AF-A0A1C3L3U2-F1
#
_entry.id   AF-A0A1C3L3U2-F1
#
_cell.length_a   1.000
_cell.length_b   1.000
_cell.length_c   1.000
_cell.angle_alpha   90.00
_cell.angle_beta   90.00
_cell.angle_gamma   90.00
#
_symmetry.space_group_name_H-M   'P 1'
#
loop_
_entity.id
_entity.type
_entity.pdbx_description
1 polymer ?
#
loop_
_entity_poly.entity_id
_entity_poly.type
_entity_poly.pdbx_seq_one_letter_code
_entity_poly.pdbx_strand_id
1 'polypeptide(L)'
;MQIKYITLAYSIGLLLIGCLNQDCLNHKNILIKNNPSDIYLYAQQKLYNGNCNNDTLIAIKNFKFLKNYNLITSYAQQIQLNLIYAYYKLTSFSFAQSSINNFLLFNSNHPNIDYVIYMQGLINMARDSNNLLQGLFGINSNTNTKYVRTALLNFIQLINTYPNSQYSDNIKYIIYLKNSIADYELSIIKYYYKCESYIAVNKRVEKMLRNFENTKAIKKALFFYEKSYEKLYLNY
;
A
#
# COMPACT_ATOMS: atom_id res chain seq x y z
N MET A 1 50.99 -28.33 -17.60
CA MET A 1 50.16 -28.69 -16.43
C MET A 1 48.94 -27.76 -16.29
N GLN A 2 48.03 -27.70 -17.25
CA GLN A 2 46.83 -26.83 -17.17
C GLN A 2 45.51 -27.53 -17.54
N ILE A 3 45.54 -28.76 -18.05
CA ILE A 3 44.34 -29.49 -18.51
C ILE A 3 43.62 -30.23 -17.36
N LYS A 4 44.30 -30.51 -16.23
CA LYS A 4 43.69 -31.23 -15.08
C LYS A 4 42.71 -30.39 -14.25
N TYR A 5 42.77 -29.06 -14.35
CA TYR A 5 41.91 -28.17 -13.54
C TYR A 5 40.55 -27.88 -14.21
N ILE A 6 40.44 -28.05 -15.53
CA ILE A 6 39.20 -27.77 -16.28
C ILE A 6 38.17 -28.88 -16.07
N THR A 7 38.61 -30.14 -15.94
CA THR A 7 37.72 -31.28 -15.69
C THR A 7 37.17 -31.30 -14.26
N LEU A 8 37.87 -30.71 -13.29
CA LEU A 8 37.42 -30.59 -11.90
C LEU A 8 36.35 -29.48 -11.73
N ALA A 9 36.37 -28.44 -12.56
CA ALA A 9 35.38 -27.37 -12.52
C ALA A 9 34.00 -27.82 -13.05
N TYR A 10 33.98 -28.75 -14.01
CA TYR A 10 32.74 -29.26 -14.60
C TYR A 10 31.95 -30.19 -13.66
N SER A 11 32.61 -30.90 -12.74
CA SER A 11 31.94 -31.76 -11.76
C SER A 11 31.32 -30.98 -10.59
N ILE A 12 31.81 -29.77 -10.30
CA ILE A 12 31.27 -28.91 -9.23
C ILE A 12 30.03 -28.13 -9.73
N GLY A 13 29.91 -27.86 -11.02
CA GLY A 13 28.77 -27.15 -11.62
C GLY A 13 27.44 -27.91 -11.59
N LEU A 14 27.47 -29.25 -11.50
CA LEU A 14 26.26 -30.09 -11.50
C LEU A 14 25.62 -30.30 -10.12
N LEU A 15 26.26 -29.85 -9.03
CA LEU A 15 25.74 -30.03 -7.67
C LEU A 15 24.90 -28.86 -7.14
N LEU A 16 24.79 -27.75 -7.86
CA LEU A 16 24.08 -26.55 -7.37
C LEU A 16 22.65 -26.39 -7.91
N ILE A 17 22.16 -27.29 -8.77
CA ILE A 17 20.80 -27.20 -9.35
C ILE A 17 19.78 -28.07 -8.57
N GLY A 18 20.24 -28.87 -7.61
CA GLY A 18 19.39 -29.84 -6.89
C GLY A 18 18.51 -29.29 -5.76
N CYS A 19 18.78 -28.10 -5.22
CA CYS A 19 18.17 -27.69 -3.94
C CYS A 19 16.89 -26.86 -4.05
N LEU A 20 16.40 -26.53 -5.25
CA LEU A 20 15.16 -25.73 -5.40
C LEU A 20 13.89 -26.59 -5.62
N ASN A 21 14.05 -27.86 -6.02
CA ASN A 21 12.91 -28.70 -6.39
C ASN A 21 12.32 -29.50 -5.21
N GLN A 22 13.14 -29.82 -4.20
CA GLN A 22 12.74 -30.66 -3.06
C GLN A 22 11.61 -30.00 -2.24
N ASP A 23 11.75 -28.71 -1.90
CA ASP A 23 10.76 -27.99 -1.08
C ASP A 23 9.43 -27.76 -1.82
N CYS A 24 9.51 -27.52 -3.13
CA CYS A 24 8.32 -27.28 -3.96
C CYS A 24 7.51 -28.57 -4.17
N LEU A 25 8.19 -29.70 -4.37
CA LEU A 25 7.57 -31.03 -4.46
C LEU A 25 6.99 -31.48 -3.12
N ASN A 26 7.70 -31.25 -2.01
CA ASN A 26 7.23 -31.62 -0.68
C ASN A 26 5.98 -30.83 -0.28
N HIS A 27 5.94 -29.52 -0.57
CA HIS A 27 4.74 -28.69 -0.37
C HIS A 27 3.55 -29.15 -1.24
N LYS A 28 3.79 -29.58 -2.48
CA LYS A 28 2.71 -30.09 -3.35
C LYS A 28 2.14 -31.40 -2.80
N ASN A 29 2.98 -32.28 -2.25
CA ASN A 29 2.55 -33.52 -1.61
C ASN A 29 1.78 -33.27 -0.30
N ILE A 30 2.16 -32.27 0.49
CA ILE A 30 1.41 -31.85 1.70
C ILE A 30 0.00 -31.36 1.33
N LEU A 31 -0.14 -30.59 0.24
CA LEU A 31 -1.44 -30.09 -0.25
C LEU A 31 -2.39 -31.20 -0.72
N ILE A 32 -1.86 -32.28 -1.31
CA ILE A 32 -2.65 -33.37 -1.88
C ILE A 32 -3.13 -34.35 -0.81
N LYS A 33 -2.46 -34.42 0.34
CA LYS A 33 -2.72 -35.41 1.39
C LYS A 33 -3.69 -34.93 2.48
N ASN A 34 -3.93 -33.62 2.58
CA ASN A 34 -4.64 -33.02 3.72
C ASN A 34 -6.09 -32.61 3.36
N ASN A 35 -7.01 -32.77 4.31
CA ASN A 35 -8.40 -32.28 4.17
C ASN A 35 -8.38 -30.75 3.99
N PRO A 36 -9.25 -30.13 3.16
CA PRO A 36 -9.34 -28.68 3.02
C PRO A 36 -9.28 -27.89 4.34
N SER A 37 -9.96 -28.36 5.40
CA SER A 37 -9.91 -27.71 6.72
C SER A 37 -8.49 -27.64 7.31
N ASP A 38 -7.70 -28.70 7.16
CA ASP A 38 -6.32 -28.76 7.66
C ASP A 38 -5.41 -27.81 6.88
N ILE A 39 -5.62 -27.72 5.56
CA ILE A 39 -4.92 -26.76 4.68
C ILE A 39 -5.22 -25.32 5.14
N TYR A 40 -6.47 -25.04 5.50
CA TYR A 40 -6.89 -23.73 5.98
C TYR A 40 -6.23 -23.37 7.32
N LEU A 41 -6.23 -24.29 8.29
CA LEU A 41 -5.59 -24.10 9.60
C LEU A 41 -4.08 -23.92 9.45
N TYR A 42 -3.44 -24.73 8.61
CA TYR A 42 -2.01 -24.60 8.31
C TYR A 42 -1.69 -23.23 7.68
N ALA A 43 -2.51 -22.77 6.73
CA ALA A 43 -2.35 -21.45 6.13
C ALA A 43 -2.50 -20.31 7.14
N GLN A 44 -3.48 -20.40 8.06
CA GLN A 44 -3.64 -19.44 9.14
C GLN A 44 -2.45 -19.42 10.07
N GLN A 45 -1.97 -20.59 10.51
CA GLN A 45 -0.79 -20.70 11.36
C GLN A 45 0.42 -20.01 10.70
N LYS A 46 0.63 -20.26 9.41
CA LYS A 46 1.71 -19.62 8.64
C LYS A 46 1.54 -18.11 8.48
N LEU A 47 0.31 -17.62 8.38
CA LEU A 47 0.04 -16.18 8.26
C LEU A 47 0.29 -15.43 9.57
N TYR A 48 -0.23 -15.96 10.68
CA TYR A 48 -0.27 -15.26 11.97
C TYR A 48 0.92 -15.60 12.87
N ASN A 49 1.42 -16.83 12.85
CA ASN A 49 2.56 -17.27 13.68
C ASN A 49 3.87 -17.31 12.89
N GLY A 50 3.82 -17.07 11.57
CA GLY A 50 5.00 -17.01 10.72
C GLY A 50 5.73 -15.67 10.84
N ASN A 51 7.03 -15.74 11.09
CA ASN A 51 7.90 -14.57 11.27
C ASN A 51 8.52 -14.08 9.96
N CYS A 52 8.44 -14.86 8.89
CA CYS A 52 9.15 -14.60 7.64
C CYS A 52 8.20 -14.41 6.46
N ASN A 53 8.68 -13.69 5.43
CA ASN A 53 7.96 -13.53 4.15
C ASN A 53 7.66 -14.89 3.49
N ASN A 54 8.55 -15.88 3.65
CA ASN A 54 8.33 -17.22 3.12
C ASN A 54 7.09 -17.91 3.69
N ASP A 55 6.83 -17.78 5.00
CA ASP A 55 5.62 -18.34 5.61
C ASP A 55 4.36 -17.65 5.07
N THR A 56 4.43 -16.34 4.83
CA THR A 56 3.31 -15.59 4.25
C THR A 56 3.04 -16.02 2.79
N LEU A 57 4.10 -16.32 2.02
CA LEU A 57 3.97 -16.88 0.66
C LEU A 57 3.32 -18.27 0.68
N ILE A 58 3.71 -19.13 1.64
CA ILE A 58 3.08 -20.43 1.88
C ILE A 58 1.59 -20.24 2.19
N ALA A 59 1.24 -19.32 3.10
CA ALA A 59 -0.15 -19.04 3.43
C ALA A 59 -0.95 -18.61 2.18
N ILE A 60 -0.43 -17.68 1.37
CA ILE A 60 -1.07 -17.25 0.12
C ILE A 60 -1.28 -18.42 -0.84
N LYS A 61 -0.29 -19.30 -1.00
CA LYS A 61 -0.40 -20.47 -1.88
C LYS A 61 -1.53 -21.40 -1.43
N ASN A 62 -1.63 -21.69 -0.14
CA ASN A 62 -2.68 -22.53 0.43
C ASN A 62 -4.06 -21.86 0.32
N PHE A 63 -4.19 -20.57 0.66
CA PHE A 63 -5.45 -19.84 0.51
C PHE A 63 -5.93 -19.75 -0.95
N LYS A 64 -5.02 -19.52 -1.90
CA LYS A 64 -5.34 -19.56 -3.33
C LYS A 64 -5.82 -20.93 -3.78
N PHE A 65 -5.15 -22.00 -3.32
CA PHE A 65 -5.56 -23.36 -3.63
C PHE A 65 -6.99 -23.62 -3.16
N LEU A 66 -7.29 -23.33 -1.88
CA LEU A 66 -8.63 -23.49 -1.33
C LEU A 66 -9.69 -22.67 -2.07
N LYS A 67 -9.38 -21.42 -2.41
CA LYS A 67 -10.27 -20.53 -3.15
C LYS A 67 -10.53 -21.00 -4.58
N ASN A 68 -9.49 -21.37 -5.33
CA ASN A 68 -9.60 -21.69 -6.76
C ASN A 68 -10.40 -22.98 -7.00
N TYR A 69 -10.29 -23.94 -6.10
CA TYR A 69 -11.00 -25.21 -6.20
C TYR A 69 -12.33 -25.22 -5.41
N ASN A 70 -12.75 -24.07 -4.86
CA ASN A 70 -13.97 -23.92 -4.04
C ASN A 70 -14.10 -25.00 -2.95
N LEU A 71 -12.97 -25.40 -2.35
CA LEU A 71 -12.91 -26.57 -1.47
C LEU A 71 -13.55 -26.32 -0.09
N ILE A 72 -13.77 -25.05 0.26
CA ILE A 72 -14.40 -24.66 1.53
C ILE A 72 -15.26 -23.42 1.33
N THR A 73 -16.58 -23.59 1.39
CA THR A 73 -17.54 -22.49 1.30
C THR A 73 -17.67 -21.73 2.62
N SER A 74 -17.62 -22.42 3.77
CA SER A 74 -17.76 -21.81 5.10
C SER A 74 -16.70 -20.76 5.42
N TYR A 75 -15.47 -20.95 4.94
CA TYR A 75 -14.37 -19.99 5.13
C TYR A 75 -14.08 -19.14 3.88
N ALA A 76 -14.91 -19.19 2.83
CA ALA A 76 -14.60 -18.55 1.56
C ALA A 76 -14.35 -17.03 1.69
N GLN A 77 -15.18 -16.34 2.46
CA GLN A 77 -15.02 -14.89 2.71
C GLN A 77 -13.80 -14.60 3.60
N GLN A 78 -13.60 -15.40 4.66
CA GLN A 78 -12.43 -15.26 5.53
C GLN A 78 -11.12 -15.50 4.78
N ILE A 79 -11.07 -16.46 3.86
CA ILE A 79 -9.92 -16.71 2.99
C ILE A 79 -9.60 -15.46 2.15
N GLN A 80 -10.60 -14.75 1.64
CA GLN A 80 -10.38 -13.50 0.90
C GLN A 80 -9.82 -12.39 1.80
N LEU A 81 -10.32 -12.25 3.03
CA LEU A 81 -9.79 -11.30 4.02
C LEU A 81 -8.32 -11.63 4.38
N ASN A 82 -8.01 -12.91 4.58
CA ASN A 82 -6.66 -13.39 4.85
C ASN A 82 -5.71 -13.13 3.67
N LEU A 83 -6.19 -13.31 2.43
CA LEU A 83 -5.42 -12.97 1.24
C LEU A 83 -5.12 -11.47 1.16
N ILE A 84 -6.10 -10.59 1.44
CA ILE A 84 -5.88 -9.13 1.49
C ILE A 84 -4.77 -8.80 2.49
N TYR A 85 -4.86 -9.33 3.71
CA TYR A 85 -3.85 -9.13 4.75
C TYR A 85 -2.47 -9.67 4.33
N ALA A 86 -2.41 -10.90 3.81
CA ALA A 86 -1.16 -11.54 3.42
C ALA A 86 -0.46 -10.76 2.29
N TYR A 87 -1.21 -10.28 1.29
CA TYR A 87 -0.63 -9.45 0.23
C TYR A 87 -0.15 -8.10 0.75
N TYR A 88 -0.88 -7.48 1.68
CA TYR A 88 -0.41 -6.26 2.34
C TYR A 88 0.91 -6.49 3.10
N LYS A 89 0.98 -7.57 3.90
CA LYS A 89 2.18 -7.96 4.66
C LYS A 89 3.39 -8.20 3.75
N LEU A 90 3.19 -8.77 2.56
CA LEU A 90 4.24 -8.95 1.55
C LEU A 90 4.47 -7.73 0.65
N THR A 91 3.88 -6.57 0.95
CA THR A 91 3.96 -5.35 0.10
C THR A 91 3.49 -5.58 -1.35
N SER A 92 2.73 -6.64 -1.58
CA SER A 92 2.15 -7.05 -2.86
C SER A 92 0.88 -6.25 -3.15
N PHE A 93 1.00 -4.92 -3.17
CA PHE A 93 -0.14 -4.01 -3.14
C PHE A 93 -1.08 -4.13 -4.34
N SER A 94 -0.59 -4.52 -5.53
CA SER A 94 -1.43 -4.77 -6.71
C SER A 94 -2.38 -5.95 -6.49
N PHE A 95 -1.87 -7.06 -5.95
CA PHE A 95 -2.69 -8.21 -5.60
C PHE A 95 -3.65 -7.93 -4.45
N ALA A 96 -3.20 -7.15 -3.45
CA ALA A 96 -4.04 -6.72 -2.35
C ALA A 96 -5.24 -5.88 -2.85
N GLN A 97 -4.97 -4.89 -3.70
CA GLN A 97 -6.02 -4.04 -4.28
C GLN A 97 -7.01 -4.84 -5.14
N SER A 98 -6.52 -5.77 -5.97
CA SER A 98 -7.40 -6.63 -6.76
C SER A 98 -8.29 -7.51 -5.86
N SER A 99 -7.72 -8.02 -4.76
CA SER A 99 -8.47 -8.83 -3.79
C SER A 99 -9.52 -8.01 -3.06
N ILE A 100 -9.22 -6.77 -2.69
CA ILE A 100 -10.18 -5.81 -2.10
C ILE A 100 -11.31 -5.52 -3.06
N ASN A 101 -11.01 -5.15 -4.30
CA ASN A 101 -12.03 -4.82 -5.30
C ASN A 101 -12.99 -6.00 -5.49
N ASN A 102 -12.47 -7.22 -5.63
CA ASN A 102 -13.30 -8.41 -5.73
C ASN A 102 -14.13 -8.64 -4.46
N PHE A 103 -13.55 -8.47 -3.27
CA PHE A 103 -14.29 -8.64 -2.02
C PHE A 103 -15.46 -7.67 -1.92
N LEU A 104 -15.24 -6.39 -2.20
CA LEU A 104 -16.27 -5.36 -2.15
C LEU A 104 -17.38 -5.58 -3.20
N LEU A 105 -17.03 -6.09 -4.39
CA LEU A 105 -17.99 -6.41 -5.44
C LEU A 105 -18.92 -7.57 -5.06
N PHE A 106 -18.37 -8.64 -4.48
CA PHE A 106 -19.14 -9.87 -4.22
C PHE A 106 -19.69 -9.98 -2.79
N ASN A 107 -19.19 -9.19 -1.85
CA ASN A 107 -19.55 -9.28 -0.43
C ASN A 107 -19.88 -7.91 0.16
N SER A 108 -20.65 -7.10 -0.55
CA SER A 108 -21.01 -5.71 -0.19
C SER A 108 -21.84 -5.55 1.09
N ASN A 109 -22.38 -6.64 1.66
CA ASN A 109 -23.09 -6.65 2.94
C ASN A 109 -22.33 -7.38 4.06
N HIS A 110 -21.05 -7.70 3.85
CA HIS A 110 -20.25 -8.42 4.84
C HIS A 110 -20.00 -7.57 6.10
N PRO A 111 -20.08 -8.14 7.32
CA PRO A 111 -19.92 -7.38 8.56
C PRO A 111 -18.57 -6.65 8.68
N ASN A 112 -17.50 -7.21 8.10
CA ASN A 112 -16.15 -6.66 8.15
C ASN A 112 -15.77 -5.80 6.93
N ILE A 113 -16.71 -5.10 6.29
CA ILE A 113 -16.38 -4.20 5.16
C ILE A 113 -15.55 -3.00 5.62
N ASP A 114 -15.80 -2.53 6.83
CA ASP A 114 -15.02 -1.49 7.50
C ASP A 114 -13.52 -1.85 7.52
N TYR A 115 -13.17 -3.10 7.86
CA TYR A 115 -11.80 -3.62 7.77
C TYR A 115 -11.24 -3.56 6.34
N VAL A 116 -12.05 -3.91 5.34
CA VAL A 116 -11.62 -3.95 3.95
C VAL A 116 -11.34 -2.54 3.42
N ILE A 117 -12.19 -1.56 3.74
CA ILE A 117 -11.97 -0.15 3.40
C ILE A 117 -10.75 0.39 4.14
N TYR A 118 -10.59 0.05 5.42
CA TYR A 118 -9.39 0.39 6.21
C TYR A 118 -8.11 -0.13 5.55
N MET A 119 -8.09 -1.41 5.16
CA MET A 119 -6.96 -2.01 4.44
C MET A 119 -6.73 -1.33 3.09
N GLN A 120 -7.78 -0.93 2.38
CA GLN A 120 -7.65 -0.17 1.13
C GLN A 120 -6.99 1.19 1.35
N GLY A 121 -7.30 1.89 2.44
CA GLY A 121 -6.62 3.10 2.89
C GLY A 121 -5.14 2.85 3.16
N LEU A 122 -4.82 1.84 3.97
CA LEU A 122 -3.45 1.46 4.31
C LEU A 122 -2.61 1.09 3.08
N ILE A 123 -3.17 0.32 2.14
CA ILE A 123 -2.48 -0.08 0.91
C ILE A 123 -2.16 1.14 0.05
N ASN A 124 -3.11 2.06 -0.13
CA ASN A 124 -2.87 3.27 -0.91
C ASN A 124 -1.87 4.20 -0.22
N MET A 125 -1.91 4.30 1.11
CA MET A 125 -0.91 5.04 1.88
C MET A 125 0.49 4.42 1.75
N ALA A 126 0.59 3.09 1.81
CA ALA A 126 1.86 2.36 1.70
C ALA A 126 2.44 2.34 0.28
N ARG A 127 1.60 2.40 -0.76
CA ARG A 127 2.09 2.58 -2.15
C ARG A 127 2.86 3.89 -2.32
N ASP A 128 2.56 4.88 -1.48
CA ASP A 128 3.25 6.16 -1.47
C ASP A 128 4.43 6.19 -0.47
N SER A 129 4.60 5.18 0.40
CA SER A 129 5.62 5.21 1.47
C SER A 129 7.06 5.13 0.98
N ASN A 130 7.30 4.84 -0.30
CA ASN A 130 8.61 5.11 -0.90
C ASN A 130 8.97 6.62 -0.79
N ASN A 131 7.99 7.52 -0.66
CA ASN A 131 8.19 8.95 -0.42
C ASN A 131 8.48 9.30 1.05
N LEU A 132 8.07 8.46 2.02
CA LEU A 132 8.36 8.67 3.45
C LEU A 132 9.86 8.54 3.75
N LEU A 133 10.51 7.51 3.22
CA LEU A 133 11.96 7.33 3.32
C LEU A 133 12.70 8.42 2.52
N GLN A 134 12.24 8.77 1.31
CA GLN A 134 12.82 9.88 0.53
C GLN A 134 12.73 11.23 1.25
N GLY A 135 11.61 11.49 1.97
CA GLY A 135 11.42 12.68 2.78
C GLY A 135 12.39 12.80 3.97
N LEU A 136 12.81 11.67 4.57
CA LEU A 136 13.87 11.64 5.59
C LEU A 136 15.26 11.97 5.01
N PHE A 137 15.50 11.64 3.75
CA PHE A 137 16.76 11.94 3.04
C PHE A 137 16.73 13.28 2.29
N GLY A 138 15.71 14.12 2.48
CA GLY A 138 15.61 15.42 1.81
C GLY A 138 15.46 15.32 0.29
N ILE A 139 15.15 14.13 -0.24
CA ILE A 139 14.85 13.93 -1.64
C ILE A 139 13.40 14.35 -1.81
N ASN A 140 13.20 15.56 -2.34
CA ASN A 140 11.89 16.06 -2.74
C ASN A 140 11.34 15.17 -3.84
N SER A 141 10.64 14.11 -3.46
CA SER A 141 9.88 13.33 -4.41
C SER A 141 8.75 14.24 -4.90
N ASN A 142 8.91 14.84 -6.08
CA ASN A 142 7.88 15.53 -6.87
C ASN A 142 6.77 14.55 -7.31
N THR A 143 6.52 13.51 -6.53
CA THR A 143 5.78 12.33 -6.92
C THR A 143 4.29 12.58 -6.73
N ASN A 144 3.57 12.14 -7.75
CA ASN A 144 2.14 12.26 -7.92
C ASN A 144 1.38 11.79 -6.66
N THR A 145 0.75 12.73 -5.94
CA THR A 145 -0.06 12.50 -4.71
C THR A 145 -1.36 11.71 -4.96
N LYS A 146 -1.48 11.01 -6.09
CA LYS A 146 -2.66 10.21 -6.46
C LYS A 146 -3.00 9.20 -5.37
N TYR A 147 -2.05 8.38 -4.94
CA TYR A 147 -2.31 7.34 -3.95
C TYR A 147 -2.59 7.93 -2.56
N VAL A 148 -1.90 9.00 -2.17
CA VAL A 148 -2.18 9.75 -0.93
C VAL A 148 -3.62 10.27 -0.90
N ARG A 149 -4.08 10.86 -2.00
CA ARG A 149 -5.46 11.35 -2.15
C ARG A 149 -6.46 10.21 -2.09
N THR A 150 -6.21 9.10 -2.79
CA THR A 150 -7.07 7.91 -2.71
C THR A 150 -7.12 7.35 -1.28
N ALA A 151 -5.98 7.25 -0.60
CA ALA A 151 -5.93 6.81 0.79
C ALA A 151 -6.76 7.72 1.71
N LEU A 152 -6.62 9.04 1.55
CA LEU A 152 -7.37 10.03 2.32
C LEU A 152 -8.88 9.84 2.12
N LEU A 153 -9.33 9.63 0.89
CA LEU A 153 -10.73 9.38 0.58
C LEU A 153 -11.23 8.08 1.21
N ASN A 154 -10.44 7.01 1.17
CA ASN A 154 -10.81 5.73 1.80
C ASN A 154 -10.99 5.88 3.32
N PHE A 155 -10.09 6.60 3.99
CA PHE A 155 -10.22 6.84 5.43
C PHE A 155 -11.38 7.77 5.79
N ILE A 156 -11.64 8.80 4.97
CA ILE A 156 -12.83 9.66 5.14
C ILE A 156 -14.10 8.83 4.96
N GLN A 157 -14.15 7.97 3.93
CA GLN A 157 -15.27 7.06 3.71
C GLN A 157 -15.47 6.13 4.91
N LEU A 158 -14.40 5.54 5.46
CA LEU A 158 -14.47 4.67 6.62
C LEU A 158 -15.12 5.37 7.82
N ILE A 159 -14.68 6.57 8.17
CA ILE A 159 -15.20 7.30 9.33
C ILE A 159 -16.65 7.75 9.10
N ASN A 160 -16.97 8.20 7.88
CA ASN A 160 -18.32 8.69 7.58
C ASN A 160 -19.35 7.56 7.48
N THR A 161 -18.97 6.42 6.90
CA THR A 161 -19.89 5.28 6.69
C THR A 161 -19.92 4.32 7.87
N TYR A 162 -18.79 4.15 8.58
CA TYR A 162 -18.66 3.21 9.69
C TYR A 162 -18.09 3.89 10.95
N PRO A 163 -18.80 4.88 11.53
CA PRO A 163 -18.30 5.67 12.65
C PRO A 163 -18.08 4.86 13.94
N ASN A 164 -18.72 3.69 14.08
CA ASN A 164 -18.58 2.81 15.24
C ASN A 164 -17.57 1.67 15.00
N SER A 165 -16.88 1.67 13.85
CA SER A 165 -15.86 0.66 13.56
C SER A 165 -14.65 0.83 14.47
N GLN A 166 -14.06 -0.27 14.93
CA GLN A 166 -12.77 -0.26 15.64
C GLN A 166 -11.62 0.36 14.82
N TYR A 167 -11.78 0.47 13.50
CA TYR A 167 -10.78 1.06 12.60
C TYR A 167 -10.95 2.57 12.40
N SER A 168 -12.08 3.14 12.82
CA SER A 168 -12.47 4.54 12.58
C SER A 168 -11.72 5.55 13.45
N ASP A 169 -11.22 5.14 14.62
CA ASP A 169 -10.49 6.02 15.56
C ASP A 169 -9.12 6.51 15.04
N ASN A 170 -8.69 6.03 13.86
CA ASN A 170 -7.40 6.35 13.26
C ASN A 170 -7.37 7.71 12.52
N ILE A 171 -7.95 8.76 13.12
CA ILE A 171 -7.96 10.15 12.60
C ILE A 171 -6.55 10.66 12.27
N LYS A 172 -5.53 10.12 12.96
CA LYS A 172 -4.11 10.42 12.71
C LYS A 172 -3.69 10.21 11.25
N TYR A 173 -4.21 9.18 10.57
CA TYR A 173 -3.90 8.95 9.15
C TYR A 173 -4.47 10.05 8.26
N ILE A 174 -5.70 10.50 8.52
CA ILE A 174 -6.32 11.61 7.78
C ILE A 174 -5.51 12.89 7.95
N ILE A 175 -5.13 13.22 9.19
CA ILE A 175 -4.32 14.40 9.48
C ILE A 175 -2.96 14.31 8.78
N TYR A 176 -2.31 13.16 8.85
CA TYR A 176 -1.03 12.92 8.19
C TYR A 176 -1.15 13.12 6.67
N LEU A 177 -2.09 12.43 6.01
CA LEU A 177 -2.30 12.51 4.56
C LEU A 177 -2.69 13.92 4.10
N LYS A 178 -3.54 14.64 4.86
CA LYS A 178 -3.89 16.03 4.57
C LYS A 178 -2.64 16.93 4.60
N ASN A 179 -1.78 16.77 5.61
CA ASN A 179 -0.54 17.54 5.68
C ASN A 179 0.40 17.19 4.52
N SER A 180 0.55 15.90 4.17
CA SER A 180 1.38 15.49 3.03
C SER A 180 0.91 16.11 1.70
N ILE A 181 -0.40 16.14 1.45
CA ILE A 181 -0.92 16.78 0.23
C ILE A 181 -0.70 18.30 0.28
N ALA A 182 -0.88 18.93 1.43
CA ALA A 182 -0.69 20.37 1.58
C ALA A 182 0.79 20.78 1.41
N ASP A 183 1.74 19.99 1.90
CA ASP A 183 3.17 20.20 1.70
C ASP A 183 3.57 20.08 0.22
N TYR A 184 2.96 19.14 -0.50
CA TYR A 184 3.13 19.02 -1.95
C TYR A 184 2.57 20.23 -2.71
N GLU A 185 1.38 20.73 -2.35
CA GLU A 185 0.84 21.95 -2.99
C GLU A 185 1.71 23.18 -2.68
N LEU A 186 2.29 23.27 -1.47
CA LEU A 186 3.22 24.34 -1.10
C LEU A 186 4.51 24.28 -1.94
N SER A 187 5.03 23.09 -2.26
CA SER A 187 6.23 22.98 -3.12
C SER A 187 5.95 23.51 -4.52
N ILE A 188 4.75 23.24 -5.06
CA ILE A 188 4.31 23.78 -6.35
C ILE A 188 4.15 25.30 -6.29
N ILE A 189 3.57 25.84 -5.22
CA ILE A 189 3.44 27.30 -5.02
C ILE A 189 4.82 27.96 -5.03
N LYS A 190 5.79 27.41 -4.29
CA LYS A 190 7.17 27.91 -4.28
C LYS A 190 7.80 27.88 -5.67
N TYR A 191 7.53 26.85 -6.46
CA TYR A 191 8.00 26.75 -7.84
C TYR A 191 7.39 27.83 -8.72
N TYR A 192 6.06 28.00 -8.72
CA TYR A 192 5.40 29.04 -9.53
C TYR A 192 5.82 30.45 -9.13
N TYR A 193 6.05 30.69 -7.83
CA TYR A 193 6.56 31.98 -7.35
C TYR A 193 7.96 32.28 -7.89
N LYS A 194 8.86 31.28 -7.93
CA LYS A 194 10.19 31.44 -8.55
C LYS A 194 10.14 31.71 -10.05
N CYS A 195 9.11 31.19 -10.72
CA CYS A 195 8.85 31.46 -12.14
C CYS A 195 8.04 32.75 -12.36
N GLU A 196 7.86 33.59 -11.33
CA GLU A 196 7.12 34.86 -11.39
C GLU A 196 5.66 34.71 -11.86
N SER A 197 5.10 33.50 -11.73
CA SER A 197 3.72 33.20 -12.11
C SER A 197 2.76 33.51 -10.96
N TYR A 198 2.66 34.79 -10.60
CA TYR A 198 1.93 35.25 -9.42
C TYR A 198 0.42 34.93 -9.46
N ILE A 199 -0.21 34.98 -10.64
CA ILE A 199 -1.62 34.58 -10.82
C ILE A 199 -1.80 33.07 -10.49
N ALA A 200 -0.84 32.23 -10.90
CA ALA A 200 -0.90 30.80 -10.60
C ALA A 200 -0.67 30.51 -9.12
N VAL A 201 0.22 31.26 -8.46
CA VAL A 201 0.40 31.23 -7.00
C VAL A 201 -0.93 31.53 -6.31
N ASN A 202 -1.58 32.64 -6.66
CA ASN A 202 -2.83 33.06 -6.04
C ASN A 202 -3.93 32.00 -6.16
N LYS A 203 -4.17 31.49 -7.38
CA LYS A 203 -5.15 30.42 -7.62
C LYS A 203 -4.88 29.15 -6.81
N ARG A 204 -3.60 28.80 -6.61
CA ARG A 204 -3.23 27.62 -5.83
C ARG A 204 -3.38 27.83 -4.33
N VAL A 205 -2.99 28.99 -3.79
CA VAL A 205 -3.19 29.30 -2.37
C VAL A 205 -4.68 29.30 -2.04
N GLU A 206 -5.53 29.91 -2.88
CA GLU A 206 -6.98 29.89 -2.71
C GLU A 206 -7.54 28.46 -2.70
N LYS A 207 -7.04 27.59 -3.58
CA LYS A 207 -7.41 26.17 -3.57
C LYS A 207 -6.96 25.47 -2.30
N MET A 208 -5.77 25.79 -1.78
CA MET A 208 -5.31 25.22 -0.51
C MET A 208 -6.13 25.72 0.68
N LEU A 209 -6.55 27.00 0.69
CA LEU A 209 -7.41 27.56 1.74
C LEU A 209 -8.72 26.78 1.85
N ARG A 210 -9.34 26.43 0.71
CA ARG A 210 -10.60 25.68 0.69
C ARG A 210 -10.47 24.21 1.13
N ASN A 211 -9.30 23.59 0.92
CA ASN A 211 -9.15 22.13 1.01
C ASN A 211 -8.27 21.65 2.18
N PHE A 212 -7.38 22.50 2.68
CA PHE A 212 -6.33 22.13 3.65
C PHE A 212 -6.23 23.13 4.80
N GLU A 213 -7.39 23.56 5.30
CA GLU A 213 -7.49 24.34 6.53
C GLU A 213 -6.72 23.67 7.68
N ASN A 214 -6.14 24.48 8.56
CA ASN A 214 -5.38 24.04 9.75
C ASN A 214 -4.10 23.23 9.50
N THR A 215 -3.62 23.14 8.25
CA THR A 215 -2.29 22.56 7.97
C THR A 215 -1.17 23.55 8.30
N LYS A 216 0.07 23.08 8.50
CA LYS A 216 1.23 24.01 8.63
C LYS A 216 1.61 24.63 7.29
N ALA A 217 1.36 23.91 6.19
CA ALA A 217 1.69 24.34 4.83
C ALA A 217 0.89 25.58 4.41
N ILE A 218 -0.41 25.68 4.77
CA ILE A 218 -1.23 26.84 4.40
C ILE A 218 -0.70 28.15 4.99
N LYS A 219 -0.21 28.12 6.24
CA LYS A 219 0.39 29.30 6.88
C LYS A 219 1.61 29.81 6.11
N LYS A 220 2.43 28.90 5.58
CA LYS A 220 3.57 29.25 4.72
C LYS A 220 3.13 29.71 3.32
N ALA A 221 2.04 29.16 2.80
CA ALA A 221 1.49 29.52 1.50
C ALA A 221 0.92 30.95 1.48
N LEU A 222 0.33 31.41 2.60
CA LEU A 222 -0.18 32.77 2.75
C LEU A 222 0.89 33.85 2.56
N PHE A 223 2.14 33.60 2.99
CA PHE A 223 3.27 34.49 2.70
C PHE A 223 3.47 34.70 1.19
N PHE A 224 3.41 33.62 0.40
CA PHE A 224 3.54 33.72 -1.06
C PHE A 224 2.33 34.37 -1.71
N TYR A 225 1.14 34.25 -1.11
CA TYR A 225 -0.07 34.91 -1.58
C TYR A 225 0.03 36.42 -1.48
N GLU A 226 0.38 36.92 -0.29
CA GLU A 226 0.63 38.34 -0.03
C GLU A 226 1.69 38.90 -0.99
N LYS A 227 2.85 38.23 -1.09
CA LYS A 227 3.93 38.66 -1.98
C LYS A 227 3.55 38.64 -3.46
N SER A 228 2.71 37.71 -3.86
CA SER A 228 2.21 37.64 -5.24
C SER A 228 1.26 38.79 -5.56
N TYR A 229 0.40 39.21 -4.62
CA TYR A 229 -0.40 40.42 -4.80
C TYR A 229 0.45 41.68 -4.87
N GLU A 230 1.43 41.86 -3.98
CA GLU A 230 2.37 43.00 -4.05
C GLU A 230 3.00 43.09 -5.45
N LYS A 231 3.49 41.98 -5.99
CA LYS A 231 4.11 41.95 -7.33
C LYS A 231 3.16 42.23 -8.48
N LEU A 232 1.90 41.82 -8.37
CA LEU A 232 0.89 42.10 -9.41
C LEU A 232 0.47 43.57 -9.41
N TYR A 233 0.40 44.22 -8.25
CA TYR A 233 0.01 45.63 -8.13
C TYR A 233 1.18 46.61 -8.27
N LEU A 234 2.44 46.18 -8.12
CA LEU A 234 3.64 46.99 -8.35
C LEU A 234 4.09 47.04 -9.83
N ASN A 235 3.46 46.26 -10.71
CA ASN A 235 3.74 46.24 -12.16
C ASN A 235 2.77 47.13 -12.98
N TYR A 236 2.01 47.99 -12.30
CA TYR A 236 1.20 49.07 -12.85
C TYR A 236 1.60 50.38 -12.17
#